data_AF-A0A8T7B497-F1
#
_entry.id   AF-A0A8T7B497-F1
#
_cell.length_a   1.000
_cell.length_b   1.000
_cell.length_c   1.000
_cell.angle_alpha   90.00
_cell.angle_beta   90.00
_cell.angle_gamma   90.00
#
_symmetry.space_group_name_H-M   'P 1'
#
loop_
_entity.id
_entity.type
_entity.pdbx_description
1 polymer ?
#
loop_
_entity_poly.entity_id
_entity_poly.type
_entity_poly.pdbx_seq_one_letter_code
_entity_poly.pdbx_strand_id
1 'polypeptide(L)' 'MEQVLELSYALDTFYFLVCGALVMWMAAGFTMLEAGLVRAKNTAEILTKNVGLYSIACIMYMLCGYGIMYGDG' A
#
# COMPACT_ATOMS: atom_id res chain seq x y z
N MET A 1 23.63 27.27 -2.72
CA MET A 1 23.60 26.04 -1.90
C MET A 1 22.17 25.69 -1.47
N GLU A 2 21.34 26.68 -1.10
CA GLU A 2 19.89 26.48 -0.83
C GLU A 2 19.10 25.86 -1.99
N GLN A 3 19.25 26.34 -3.23
CA GLN A 3 18.51 25.80 -4.38
C GLN A 3 18.79 24.30 -4.64
N VAL A 4 19.99 23.82 -4.28
CA VAL A 4 20.34 22.41 -4.39
C VAL A 4 19.68 21.58 -3.28
N LEU A 5 19.54 22.16 -2.07
CA LEU A 5 18.82 21.52 -0.96
C LEU A 5 17.32 21.40 -1.24
N GLU A 6 16.69 22.44 -1.77
CA GLU A 6 15.26 22.39 -2.14
C GLU A 6 14.99 21.38 -3.26
N LEU A 7 15.87 21.31 -4.26
CA LEU A 7 15.75 20.33 -5.35
C LEU A 7 15.89 18.89 -4.84
N SER A 8 16.87 18.61 -3.97
CA SER A 8 17.04 17.30 -3.36
C SER A 8 15.83 16.92 -2.50
N TYR A 9 15.32 17.84 -1.68
CA TYR A 9 14.14 17.59 -0.85
C TYR A 9 12.88 17.28 -1.68
N ALA A 10 12.67 18.02 -2.79
CA ALA A 10 11.57 17.79 -3.71
C ALA A 10 11.69 16.42 -4.40
N LEU A 11 12.89 16.04 -4.83
CA LEU A 11 13.17 14.74 -5.45
C LEU A 11 13.00 13.57 -4.47
N ASP A 12 13.50 13.70 -3.25
CA ASP A 12 13.39 12.65 -2.22
C ASP A 12 11.92 12.42 -1.83
N THR A 13 11.15 13.50 -1.67
CA THR A 13 9.71 13.42 -1.37
C THR A 13 8.93 12.82 -2.54
N PHE A 14 9.23 13.24 -3.78
CA PHE A 14 8.60 12.68 -4.97
C PHE A 14 8.91 11.19 -5.12
N TYR A 15 10.18 10.81 -4.93
CA TYR A 15 10.61 9.43 -4.97
C TYR A 15 9.88 8.58 -3.91
N PHE A 16 9.75 9.10 -2.68
CA PHE A 16 8.98 8.44 -1.62
C PHE A 16 7.52 8.21 -1.99
N LEU A 17 6.85 9.20 -2.60
CA LEU A 17 5.47 9.08 -3.07
C LEU A 17 5.33 8.06 -4.21
N VAL A 18 6.26 8.04 -5.16
CA VAL A 18 6.28 7.07 -6.26
C VAL A 18 6.49 5.65 -5.74
N CYS A 19 7.44 5.45 -4.82
CA CYS A 19 7.65 4.17 -4.15
C CYS A 19 6.39 3.73 -3.39
N GLY A 20 5.72 4.65 -2.67
CA GLY A 20 4.45 4.37 -2.01
C GLY A 20 3.36 3.90 -2.98
N ALA A 21 3.21 4.56 -4.13
CA ALA A 21 2.25 4.17 -5.17
C ALA A 21 2.54 2.77 -5.74
N LEU A 22 3.81 2.42 -5.95
CA LEU A 22 4.20 1.09 -6.42
C LEU A 22 3.90 -0.01 -5.38
N VAL A 23 4.07 0.28 -4.09
CA VAL A 23 3.72 -0.67 -3.01
C VAL A 23 2.21 -0.91 -2.96
N MET A 24 1.37 0.11 -3.19
CA MET A 24 -0.09 -0.07 -3.27
C MET A 24 -0.47 -1.05 -4.40
N TRP A 25 0.27 -1.06 -5.50
CA TRP A 25 0.05 -1.99 -6.62
C TRP A 25 0.31 -3.47 -6.25
N MET A 26 1.10 -3.75 -5.22
CA MET A 26 1.37 -5.12 -4.76
C MET A 26 0.10 -5.82 -4.27
N ALA A 27 -0.82 -5.08 -3.63
CA ALA A 27 -2.09 -5.65 -3.16
C ALA A 27 -2.96 -6.15 -4.32
N ALA A 28 -3.01 -5.40 -5.42
CA ALA A 28 -3.70 -5.83 -6.64
C ALA A 28 -3.01 -7.05 -7.28
N GLY A 29 -1.67 -7.09 -7.30
CA GLY A 29 -0.90 -8.23 -7.80
C GLY A 29 -1.15 -9.52 -6.99
N PHE A 30 -1.17 -9.43 -5.66
CA PHE A 30 -1.42 -10.56 -4.77
C PHE A 30 -2.85 -11.09 -4.93
N THR A 31 -3.81 -10.18 -5.08
CA THR A 31 -5.21 -10.52 -5.32
C THR A 31 -5.41 -11.28 -6.63
N MET A 32 -4.72 -10.89 -7.71
CA MET A 32 -4.77 -11.61 -8.98
C MET A 32 -4.09 -12.98 -8.93
N LEU A 33 -3.02 -13.13 -8.13
CA LEU A 33 -2.36 -14.42 -7.91
C LEU A 33 -3.28 -15.41 -7.19
N GLU A 34 -3.92 -15.00 -6.09
CA GLU A 34 -4.86 -15.86 -5.35
C GLU A 34 -6.12 -16.19 -6.14
N ALA A 35 -6.60 -15.24 -6.96
CA ALA A 35 -7.72 -15.44 -7.86
C ALA A 35 -7.43 -16.50 -8.95
N GLY A 36 -6.18 -16.56 -9.45
CA GLY A 36 -5.76 -17.52 -10.48
C GLY A 36 -5.43 -18.93 -9.95
N LEU A 37 -5.08 -19.07 -8.67
CA LEU A 37 -4.75 -20.35 -8.03
C LEU A 37 -6.00 -21.12 -7.55
N VAL A 38 -7.17 -20.49 -7.56
CA VAL A 38 -8.42 -21.10 -7.08
C VAL A 38 -9.39 -21.36 -8.23
N ARG A 39 -10.24 -22.38 -8.06
CA ARG A 39 -11.27 -22.75 -9.03
C ARG A 39 -12.15 -21.55 -9.38
N ALA A 40 -12.37 -21.34 -10.68
CA ALA A 40 -13.12 -20.22 -11.26
C ALA A 40 -14.47 -19.92 -10.58
N LYS A 41 -15.17 -20.94 -10.06
CA LYS A 41 -16.45 -20.76 -9.36
C LYS A 41 -16.34 -19.96 -8.05
N ASN A 42 -15.18 -19.93 -7.41
CA ASN A 42 -14.93 -19.30 -6.12
C ASN A 42 -14.05 -18.03 -6.24
N THR A 43 -13.67 -17.63 -7.44
CA THR A 43 -12.74 -16.51 -7.67
C THR A 43 -13.30 -15.17 -7.18
N ALA A 44 -14.62 -14.94 -7.35
CA ALA A 44 -15.28 -13.72 -6.87
C ALA A 44 -15.26 -13.60 -5.32
N GLU A 45 -15.37 -14.74 -4.62
CA GLU A 45 -15.34 -14.79 -3.16
C GLU A 45 -13.95 -14.41 -2.62
N ILE A 46 -12.89 -14.84 -3.30
CA ILE A 46 -11.50 -14.56 -2.91
C ILE A 46 -11.13 -13.11 -3.21
N LEU A 47 -11.52 -12.60 -4.38
CA LEU A 47 -11.34 -11.21 -4.74
C LEU A 47 -11.95 -10.28 -3.68
N THR A 48 -13.19 -10.57 -3.26
CA THR A 48 -13.90 -9.77 -2.26
C THR A 48 -13.22 -9.82 -0.89
N LYS A 49 -12.72 -10.99 -0.48
CA LYS A 49 -11.98 -11.14 0.78
C LYS A 49 -10.67 -10.37 0.77
N ASN A 50 -9.92 -10.41 -0.33
CA ASN A 50 -8.61 -9.76 -0.41
C ASN A 50 -8.74 -8.22 -0.48
N VAL A 51 -9.71 -7.70 -1.25
CA VAL A 51 -10.04 -6.27 -1.27
C VAL A 51 -10.57 -5.79 0.09
N GLY A 52 -11.39 -6.61 0.76
CA GLY A 52 -11.88 -6.33 2.11
C GLY A 52 -10.74 -6.23 3.13
N LEU A 53 -9.83 -7.20 3.13
CA LEU A 53 -8.63 -7.19 3.99
C LEU A 53 -7.77 -5.95 3.74
N TYR A 54 -7.55 -5.59 2.48
CA TYR A 54 -6.78 -4.40 2.12
C TYR A 54 -7.44 -3.11 2.61
N SER A 55 -8.75 -2.97 2.43
CA SER A 55 -9.50 -1.79 2.88
C SER A 55 -9.47 -1.64 4.40
N ILE A 56 -9.65 -2.74 5.13
CA ILE A 56 -9.58 -2.76 6.60
C ILE A 56 -8.15 -2.45 7.06
N ALA A 57 -7.13 -3.00 6.42
CA ALA A 57 -5.73 -2.73 6.76
C ALA A 57 -5.37 -1.24 6.58
N CYS A 58 -5.80 -0.60 5.48
CA CYS A 58 -5.58 0.83 5.26
C CYS A 58 -6.25 1.69 6.34
N ILE A 59 -7.51 1.39 6.69
CA ILE A 59 -8.25 2.13 7.73
C ILE A 59 -7.60 1.93 9.11
N MET A 60 -7.25 0.70 9.45
CA MET A 60 -6.59 0.37 10.73
C MET A 60 -5.20 0.99 10.83
N TYR A 61 -4.46 1.08 9.71
CA TYR A 61 -3.16 1.76 9.66
C TYR A 61 -3.30 3.26 9.89
N MET A 62 -4.34 3.89 9.33
CA MET A 62 -4.64 5.31 9.55
C MET A 62 -5.07 5.61 10.99
N LEU A 63 -5.86 4.73 11.62
CA LEU A 63 -6.40 4.96 12.97
C LEU A 63 -5.39 4.66 14.09
N CYS A 64 -4.72 3.51 14.02
CA CYS A 64 -3.86 3.02 15.10
C CYS A 64 -2.47 2.60 14.61
N GLY A 65 -2.33 2.13 13.36
CA GLY A 65 -1.06 1.59 12.88
C GLY A 65 0.05 2.64 12.78
N TYR A 66 -0.25 3.86 12.34
CA TYR A 66 0.73 4.94 12.32
C TYR A 66 1.21 5.30 13.73
N GLY A 67 0.28 5.37 14.70
CA GLY A 67 0.58 5.65 16.10
C GLY A 67 1.21 4.49 16.87
N ILE A 68 1.27 3.26 16.33
CA ILE A 68 1.96 2.13 16.97
C ILE A 68 3.33 1.89 16.32
N MET A 69 3.44 2.13 15.01
CA MET A 69 4.68 1.90 14.27
C MET A 69 5.63 3.09 14.32
N TYR A 70 5.09 4.31 14.40
CA TYR A 70 5.84 5.57 14.50
C TYR A 70 5.41 6.42 15.71
N GLY A 71 4.51 5.91 16.56
CA GLY A 71 4.16 6.61 17.79
C GLY A 71 5.26 6.46 18.82
N ASP A 72 5.86 7.61 19.11
CA ASP A 72 6.90 7.89 20.09
C ASP A 72 8.19 7.06 20.01
N GLY A 73 9.30 7.80 19.99
CA GLY A 73 10.57 7.28 20.49
C GLY A 73 10.52 7.09 22.00
#